data_AF-A0A9W6EMF4-F1
#
_entry.id   AF-A0A9W6EMF4-F1
#
_cell.length_a   1.000
_cell.length_b   1.000
_cell.length_c   1.000
_cell.angle_alpha   90.00
_cell.angle_beta   90.00
_cell.angle_gamma   90.00
#
_symmetry.space_group_name_H-M   'P 1'
#
loop_
_entity.id
_entity.type
_entity.pdbx_description
1 polymer ?
#
loop_
_entity_poly.entity_id
_entity_poly.type
_entity_poly.pdbx_seq_one_letter_code
_entity_poly.pdbx_strand_id
1 'polypeptide(L)'
;MSSAPIPDRYKLVFFVPHSDLEACKEAVFATGAGTFPGGKYRKCCFQMPGQGQFLPSEGANPAIGEVGTVEMVEEMKVEVMCLGRSVMLQAVEALIKAHPYEEVAYEVYKMENVVEEAVMLQKGRREGRSLAQGGSNLSALIGQPQLPQNASSTPSRSFTFNPSDQVLQFPPHTLSPSPLPAMASKFFPAVPRTGRQLFQQIPKTQFRPFSAGPQRFSDSLAVHRNKGDNNPNVPFKFTEQNLKLIDEILKRYPPQYKKAAVMPVLDVGQRQHGYTSISVMNEVARLLEMPPMRVYEVATFYTMYNREPVGKYFVQLCTTTPCQLGGCGSDKIVQAITEHLGITPGHTTEDGLFTFVEVECLGACVNAPMVQINDDYYEDLTPESMKSLLTALKESATATEAGQTVKVPAPGPLSGRDTCENSAGLTNLIEPVWDPATMMRKDGALDEQTQ
;
A
#
# COMPACT_ATOMS: atom_id res chain seq x y z
N MET A 1 38.75 -5.46 -33.76
CA MET A 1 37.93 -4.64 -34.69
C MET A 1 37.50 -3.39 -33.96
N SER A 2 37.54 -2.21 -34.60
CA SER A 2 37.19 -0.95 -33.94
C SER A 2 35.74 -0.95 -33.48
N SER A 3 35.51 -0.80 -32.17
CA SER A 3 34.17 -0.62 -31.61
C SER A 3 33.74 0.82 -31.85
N ALA A 4 33.07 1.07 -32.97
CA ALA A 4 32.41 2.34 -33.21
C ALA A 4 31.44 2.63 -32.05
N PRO A 5 31.42 3.86 -31.49
CA PRO A 5 30.55 4.20 -30.37
C PRO A 5 29.08 4.00 -30.79
N ILE A 6 28.32 3.31 -29.95
CA ILE A 6 26.88 3.11 -30.19
C ILE A 6 26.22 4.50 -30.19
N PRO A 7 25.48 4.87 -31.25
CA PRO A 7 24.86 6.19 -31.31
C PRO A 7 23.83 6.35 -30.19
N ASP A 8 23.85 7.52 -29.55
CA ASP A 8 22.82 7.96 -28.59
C ASP A 8 21.43 7.73 -29.17
N ARG A 9 20.52 7.11 -28.39
CA ARG A 9 19.17 6.82 -28.84
C ARG A 9 18.19 7.83 -28.26
N TYR A 10 17.27 8.30 -29.09
CA TYR A 10 16.21 9.20 -28.68
C TYR A 10 14.86 8.62 -29.06
N LYS A 11 13.83 8.88 -28.25
CA LYS A 11 12.44 8.61 -28.55
C LYS A 11 11.74 9.95 -28.77
N LEU A 12 11.29 10.20 -29.99
CA LEU A 12 10.45 11.32 -30.36
C LEU A 12 8.99 10.89 -30.20
N VAL A 13 8.20 11.70 -29.51
CA VAL A 13 6.75 11.53 -29.35
C VAL A 13 6.08 12.80 -29.85
N PHE A 14 5.01 12.67 -30.62
CA PHE A 14 4.19 13.81 -31.06
C PHE A 14 2.71 13.39 -31.20
N PHE A 15 1.83 14.39 -31.29
CA PHE A 15 0.39 14.24 -31.43
C PHE A 15 -0.04 14.98 -32.69
N VAL A 16 -0.89 14.36 -33.52
CA VAL A 16 -1.31 14.91 -34.82
C VAL A 16 -2.77 14.50 -35.14
N PRO A 17 -3.59 15.37 -35.75
CA PRO A 17 -4.91 14.98 -36.27
C PRO A 17 -4.86 13.76 -37.20
N HIS A 18 -5.94 12.98 -37.24
CA HIS A 18 -6.01 11.78 -38.08
C HIS A 18 -5.82 12.07 -39.59
N SER A 19 -6.21 13.26 -40.05
CA SER A 19 -6.04 13.74 -41.43
C SER A 19 -4.58 13.86 -41.88
N ASP A 20 -3.71 14.34 -40.99
CA ASP A 20 -2.33 14.75 -41.30
C ASP A 20 -1.28 13.76 -40.80
N LEU A 21 -1.74 12.67 -40.16
CA LEU A 21 -0.94 11.60 -39.58
C LEU A 21 0.14 11.07 -40.54
N GLU A 22 -0.24 10.63 -41.74
CA GLU A 22 0.69 10.01 -42.67
C GLU A 22 1.67 11.02 -43.26
N ALA A 23 1.24 12.26 -43.54
CA ALA A 23 2.13 13.34 -44.00
C ALA A 23 3.23 13.64 -42.97
N CYS A 24 2.86 13.78 -41.69
CA CYS A 24 3.81 13.98 -40.60
C CYS A 24 4.76 12.78 -40.43
N LYS A 25 4.23 11.55 -40.49
CA LYS A 25 5.04 10.32 -40.42
C LYS A 25 6.02 10.20 -41.58
N GLU A 26 5.62 10.50 -42.81
CA GLU A 26 6.51 10.44 -43.96
C GLU A 26 7.63 11.49 -43.89
N ALA A 27 7.30 12.72 -43.46
CA ALA A 27 8.30 13.77 -43.20
C ALA A 27 9.32 13.34 -42.14
N VAL A 28 8.85 12.80 -41.01
CA VAL A 28 9.72 12.26 -39.94
C VAL A 28 10.58 11.10 -40.45
N PHE A 29 10.00 10.13 -41.16
CA PHE A 29 10.75 8.96 -41.65
C PHE A 29 11.75 9.29 -42.76
N ALA A 30 11.53 10.33 -43.55
CA ALA A 30 12.47 10.79 -44.58
C ALA A 30 13.84 11.18 -43.98
N THR A 31 13.88 11.63 -42.72
CA THR A 31 15.11 11.98 -41.98
C THR A 31 15.94 10.77 -41.53
N GLY A 32 15.39 9.55 -41.64
CA GLY A 32 16.00 8.33 -41.12
C GLY A 32 15.49 7.91 -39.73
N ALA A 33 14.66 8.71 -39.08
CA ALA A 33 13.91 8.29 -37.90
C ALA A 33 13.07 7.02 -38.19
N GLY A 34 12.85 6.20 -37.16
CA GLY A 34 12.17 4.90 -37.31
C GLY A 34 12.99 3.84 -38.03
N THR A 35 14.31 4.03 -38.17
CA THR A 35 15.25 3.02 -38.70
C THR A 35 16.06 2.39 -37.58
N PHE A 36 16.16 1.06 -37.57
CA PHE A 36 16.93 0.31 -36.56
C PHE A 36 18.36 0.00 -37.01
N PRO A 37 19.31 -0.24 -36.08
CA PRO A 37 20.69 -0.58 -36.41
C PRO A 37 20.77 -1.84 -37.31
N GLY A 38 21.62 -1.78 -38.33
CA GLY A 38 21.73 -2.85 -39.34
C GLY A 38 20.65 -2.84 -40.42
N GLY A 39 19.78 -1.82 -40.48
CA GLY A 39 18.89 -1.54 -41.62
C GLY A 39 17.73 -2.52 -41.82
N LYS A 40 17.57 -3.53 -40.94
CA LYS A 40 16.56 -4.59 -41.05
C LYS A 40 15.12 -4.11 -40.92
N TYR A 41 14.92 -2.94 -40.31
CA TYR A 41 13.62 -2.32 -40.09
C TYR A 41 13.72 -0.81 -40.35
N ARG A 42 12.72 -0.25 -41.05
CA ARG A 42 12.58 1.15 -41.45
C ARG A 42 11.11 1.58 -41.31
N LYS A 43 10.83 2.89 -41.25
CA LYS A 43 9.48 3.45 -41.03
C LYS A 43 8.78 2.90 -39.77
N CYS A 44 9.54 2.56 -38.72
CA CYS A 44 8.98 2.01 -37.49
C CYS A 44 8.48 3.11 -36.55
N CYS A 45 7.20 3.03 -36.20
CA CYS A 45 6.56 3.82 -35.14
C CYS A 45 5.58 2.94 -34.34
N PHE A 46 5.27 3.37 -33.13
CA PHE A 46 4.04 2.98 -32.44
C PHE A 46 3.03 4.13 -32.56
N GLN A 47 1.73 3.82 -32.67
CA GLN A 47 0.69 4.85 -32.72
C GLN A 47 -0.56 4.41 -31.93
N MET A 48 -1.23 5.36 -31.27
CA MET A 48 -2.51 5.13 -30.59
C MET A 48 -3.43 6.34 -30.72
N PRO A 49 -4.76 6.16 -30.84
CA PRO A 49 -5.73 7.26 -30.85
C PRO A 49 -5.90 7.86 -29.45
N GLY A 50 -6.22 9.15 -29.42
CA GLY A 50 -6.54 9.95 -28.24
C GLY A 50 -7.42 11.14 -28.63
N GLN A 51 -7.72 12.01 -27.66
CA GLN A 51 -8.55 13.18 -27.89
C GLN A 51 -7.82 14.44 -27.42
N GLY A 52 -7.60 15.37 -28.35
CA GLY A 52 -7.12 16.71 -28.06
C GLY A 52 -8.27 17.66 -27.74
N GLN A 53 -7.99 18.70 -26.96
CA GLN A 53 -8.93 19.78 -26.64
C GLN A 53 -8.21 21.12 -26.73
N PHE A 54 -8.81 22.10 -27.42
CA PHE A 54 -8.29 23.47 -27.47
C PHE A 54 -9.42 24.50 -27.65
N LEU A 55 -9.09 25.77 -27.41
CA LEU A 55 -9.98 26.93 -27.57
C LEU A 55 -9.17 28.04 -28.26
N PRO A 56 -9.33 28.25 -29.58
CA PRO A 56 -8.58 29.28 -30.29
C PRO A 56 -8.99 30.67 -29.79
N SER A 57 -8.00 31.48 -29.42
CA SER A 57 -8.18 32.85 -28.90
C SER A 57 -8.06 33.89 -30.00
N GLU A 58 -8.45 35.15 -29.72
CA GLU A 58 -8.28 36.27 -30.66
C GLU A 58 -6.80 36.41 -31.08
N GLY A 59 -6.53 36.13 -32.36
CA GLY A 59 -5.19 36.16 -32.95
C GLY A 59 -4.61 34.79 -33.37
N ALA A 60 -5.27 33.67 -33.02
CA ALA A 60 -4.92 32.36 -33.56
C ALA A 60 -5.41 32.19 -35.01
N ASN A 61 -4.66 31.46 -35.85
CA ASN A 61 -5.09 31.03 -37.18
C ASN A 61 -5.22 29.48 -37.19
N PRO A 62 -6.27 28.93 -36.52
CA PRO A 62 -6.41 27.49 -36.36
C PRO A 62 -6.64 26.78 -37.70
N ALA A 63 -5.89 25.71 -37.95
CA ALA A 63 -6.12 24.83 -39.10
C ALA A 63 -7.41 23.99 -38.97
N ILE A 64 -7.91 23.82 -37.74
CA ILE A 64 -9.14 23.08 -37.38
C ILE A 64 -9.85 23.88 -36.28
N GLY A 65 -11.15 24.16 -36.46
CA GLY A 65 -11.99 24.81 -35.44
C GLY A 65 -12.20 26.32 -35.61
N GLU A 66 -13.11 26.90 -34.81
CA GLU A 66 -13.47 28.32 -34.85
C GLU A 66 -13.05 29.09 -33.58
N VAL A 67 -12.60 30.35 -33.75
CA VAL A 67 -12.16 31.23 -32.66
C VAL A 67 -13.30 31.50 -31.66
N GLY A 68 -13.01 31.31 -30.37
CA GLY A 68 -13.99 31.44 -29.29
C GLY A 68 -14.81 30.17 -29.00
N THR A 69 -14.60 29.07 -29.75
CA THR A 69 -15.30 27.79 -29.56
C THR A 69 -14.36 26.72 -29.00
N VAL A 70 -14.85 25.90 -28.06
CA VAL A 70 -14.07 24.78 -27.52
C VAL A 70 -14.19 23.59 -28.46
N GLU A 71 -13.06 23.17 -29.00
CA GLU A 71 -12.96 22.09 -29.99
C GLU A 71 -12.38 20.82 -29.37
N MET A 72 -12.91 19.68 -29.80
CA MET A 72 -12.52 18.34 -29.34
C MET A 72 -12.19 17.48 -30.57
N VAL A 73 -10.90 17.20 -30.79
CA VAL A 73 -10.41 16.57 -32.03
C VAL A 73 -9.83 15.18 -31.72
N GLU A 74 -10.10 14.19 -32.58
CA GLU A 74 -9.43 12.89 -32.49
C GLU A 74 -8.00 13.00 -33.04
N GLU A 75 -7.03 12.73 -32.17
CA GLU A 75 -5.60 12.86 -32.44
C GLU A 75 -4.90 11.51 -32.31
N MET A 76 -3.80 11.36 -33.02
CA MET A 76 -2.97 10.18 -33.02
C MET A 76 -1.65 10.50 -32.32
N LYS A 77 -1.41 9.87 -31.16
CA LYS A 77 -0.09 9.88 -30.54
C LYS A 77 0.82 8.96 -31.36
N VAL A 78 1.94 9.49 -31.83
CA VAL A 78 2.96 8.74 -32.59
C VAL A 78 4.27 8.73 -31.81
N GLU A 79 4.89 7.56 -31.69
CA GLU A 79 6.17 7.36 -31.01
C GLU A 79 7.20 6.75 -31.98
N VAL A 80 8.33 7.44 -32.18
CA VAL A 80 9.38 7.08 -33.16
C VAL A 80 10.76 7.05 -32.49
N MET A 81 11.59 6.07 -32.85
CA MET A 81 12.99 6.02 -32.40
C MET A 81 13.91 6.74 -33.39
N CYS A 82 14.75 7.64 -32.87
CA CYS A 82 15.81 8.32 -33.61
C CYS A 82 17.18 7.82 -33.14
N LEU A 83 18.04 7.43 -34.10
CA LEU A 83 19.42 7.01 -33.83
C LEU A 83 20.37 8.19 -34.05
N GLY A 84 20.93 8.72 -32.98
CA GLY A 84 21.82 9.88 -32.97
C GLY A 84 21.06 11.20 -32.80
N ARG A 85 21.75 12.16 -32.18
CA ARG A 85 21.22 13.51 -31.92
C ARG A 85 20.93 14.29 -33.21
N SER A 86 21.72 14.08 -34.27
CA SER A 86 21.52 14.72 -35.57
C SER A 86 20.19 14.31 -36.23
N VAL A 87 19.92 13.01 -36.29
CA VAL A 87 18.66 12.45 -36.84
C VAL A 87 17.46 12.93 -36.01
N MET A 88 17.59 12.99 -34.68
CA MET A 88 16.54 13.54 -33.82
C MET A 88 16.24 15.01 -34.13
N LEU A 89 17.26 15.87 -34.25
CA LEU A 89 17.06 17.29 -34.57
C LEU A 89 16.43 17.49 -35.95
N GLN A 90 16.87 16.72 -36.95
CA GLN A 90 16.29 16.74 -38.29
C GLN A 90 14.83 16.25 -38.29
N ALA A 91 14.52 15.19 -37.53
CA ALA A 91 13.16 14.66 -37.39
C ALA A 91 12.21 15.67 -36.75
N VAL A 92 12.66 16.41 -35.73
CA VAL A 92 11.89 17.49 -35.11
C VAL A 92 11.69 18.66 -36.08
N GLU A 93 12.73 19.08 -36.82
CA GLU A 93 12.62 20.14 -37.82
C GLU A 93 11.67 19.75 -38.97
N ALA A 94 11.71 18.50 -39.43
CA ALA A 94 10.80 17.97 -40.45
C ALA A 94 9.35 17.86 -39.94
N LEU A 95 9.16 17.45 -38.69
CA LEU A 95 7.86 17.42 -38.03
C LEU A 95 7.25 18.84 -37.96
N ILE A 96 7.98 19.82 -37.44
CA ILE A 96 7.50 21.20 -37.30
C ILE A 96 7.07 21.80 -38.65
N LYS A 97 7.74 21.44 -39.75
CA LYS A 97 7.39 21.92 -41.10
C LYS A 97 6.19 21.20 -41.74
N ALA A 98 5.88 19.98 -41.30
CA ALA A 98 4.82 19.14 -41.87
C ALA A 98 3.53 19.15 -41.03
N HIS A 99 3.58 19.66 -39.80
CA HIS A 99 2.47 19.63 -38.86
C HIS A 99 1.41 20.70 -39.18
N PRO A 100 0.10 20.41 -39.03
CA PRO A 100 -0.97 21.38 -39.29
C PRO A 100 -1.09 22.47 -38.21
N TYR A 101 -0.61 22.24 -36.99
CA TYR A 101 -0.68 23.22 -35.89
C TYR A 101 0.50 24.20 -35.91
N GLU A 102 0.22 25.47 -35.60
CA GLU A 102 1.20 26.57 -35.51
C GLU A 102 2.37 26.25 -34.55
N GLU A 103 2.04 25.72 -33.37
CA GLU A 103 3.00 25.20 -32.40
C GLU A 103 2.79 23.69 -32.22
N VAL A 104 3.86 22.92 -32.38
CA VAL A 104 3.81 21.45 -32.30
C VAL A 104 4.18 20.98 -30.90
N ALA A 105 3.25 20.30 -30.24
CA ALA A 105 3.53 19.58 -28.99
C ALA A 105 4.30 18.27 -29.29
N TYR A 106 5.58 18.23 -28.92
CA TYR A 106 6.42 17.03 -29.03
C TYR A 106 7.31 16.82 -27.80
N GLU A 107 7.62 15.57 -27.52
CA GLU A 107 8.51 15.16 -26.43
C GLU A 107 9.74 14.44 -27.01
N VAL A 108 10.93 14.70 -26.47
CA VAL A 108 12.16 13.99 -26.83
C VAL A 108 12.82 13.41 -25.59
N TYR A 109 12.77 12.08 -25.46
CA TYR A 109 13.44 11.36 -24.38
C TYR A 109 14.76 10.79 -24.87
N LYS A 110 15.87 11.08 -24.17
CA LYS A 110 17.12 10.31 -24.36
C LYS A 110 16.94 8.94 -23.69
N MET A 111 17.25 7.86 -24.41
CA MET A 111 17.18 6.49 -23.90
C MET A 111 18.57 6.02 -23.47
N GLU A 112 18.65 5.40 -22.29
CA GLU A 112 19.88 4.85 -21.71
C GLU A 112 20.08 3.37 -22.10
N ASN A 113 21.33 2.96 -22.29
CA ASN A 113 21.70 1.58 -22.65
C ASN A 113 21.92 0.72 -21.39
N VAL A 114 20.86 0.55 -20.57
CA VAL A 114 20.92 -0.09 -19.23
C VAL A 114 21.54 -1.51 -19.23
N VAL A 115 21.45 -2.23 -20.37
CA VAL A 115 22.01 -3.58 -20.51
C VAL A 115 23.54 -3.59 -20.49
N GLU A 116 24.21 -2.57 -21.05
CA GLU A 116 25.68 -2.53 -21.07
C GLU A 116 26.28 -2.12 -19.72
N GLU A 117 25.64 -1.22 -18.96
CA GLU A 117 26.07 -0.93 -17.58
C GLU A 117 26.00 -2.19 -16.70
N ALA A 118 24.91 -2.96 -16.80
CA ALA A 118 24.79 -4.23 -16.08
C ALA A 118 25.89 -5.23 -16.48
N VAL A 119 26.25 -5.32 -17.77
CA VAL A 119 27.32 -6.20 -18.26
C VAL A 119 28.71 -5.71 -17.84
N MET A 120 28.97 -4.40 -17.84
CA MET A 120 30.24 -3.82 -17.37
C MET A 120 30.41 -3.99 -15.86
N LEU A 121 29.35 -3.76 -15.08
CA LEU A 121 29.32 -4.04 -13.64
C LEU A 121 29.55 -5.53 -13.33
N GLN A 122 28.97 -6.44 -14.13
CA GLN A 122 29.25 -7.88 -13.98
C GLN A 122 30.69 -8.28 -14.37
N LYS A 123 31.28 -7.65 -15.40
CA LYS A 123 32.70 -7.87 -15.76
C LYS A 123 33.65 -7.41 -14.67
N GLY A 124 33.52 -6.16 -14.19
CA GLY A 124 34.35 -5.64 -13.10
C GLY A 124 34.24 -6.49 -11.81
N ARG A 125 33.05 -7.02 -11.52
CA ARG A 125 32.81 -7.92 -10.37
C ARG A 125 33.39 -9.33 -10.54
N ARG A 126 33.67 -9.77 -11.78
CA ARG A 126 34.41 -11.01 -12.09
C ARG A 126 35.92 -10.79 -12.01
N GLU A 127 36.43 -9.70 -12.60
CA GLU A 127 37.86 -9.37 -12.59
C GLU A 127 38.37 -9.11 -11.16
N GLY A 128 37.60 -8.39 -10.33
CA GLY A 128 37.92 -8.19 -8.91
C GLY A 128 37.91 -9.47 -8.06
N ARG A 129 37.18 -10.53 -8.48
CA ARG A 129 37.24 -11.85 -7.83
C ARG A 129 38.42 -12.69 -8.32
N SER A 130 38.82 -12.54 -9.58
CA SER A 130 39.99 -13.21 -10.15
C SER A 130 41.30 -12.76 -9.48
N LEU A 131 41.44 -11.47 -9.19
CA LEU A 131 42.61 -10.92 -8.50
C LEU A 131 42.71 -11.34 -7.03
N ALA A 132 41.58 -11.66 -6.38
CA ALA A 132 41.55 -12.11 -4.98
C ALA A 132 41.88 -13.61 -4.78
N GLN A 133 41.96 -14.40 -5.85
CA GLN A 133 42.22 -15.85 -5.78
C GLN A 133 43.58 -16.29 -6.36
N GLY A 134 44.37 -15.35 -6.89
CA GLY A 134 45.71 -15.59 -7.42
C GLY A 134 46.78 -14.74 -6.73
N GLY A 135 47.10 -15.06 -5.46
CA GLY A 135 47.94 -14.20 -4.62
C GLY A 135 48.59 -14.87 -3.41
N SER A 136 48.94 -16.15 -3.48
CA SER A 136 49.83 -16.78 -2.49
C SER A 136 51.26 -16.26 -2.67
N ASN A 137 51.92 -15.89 -1.57
CA ASN A 137 53.28 -15.32 -1.46
C ASN A 137 53.41 -13.80 -1.72
N LEU A 138 53.04 -13.00 -0.73
CA LEU A 138 53.64 -11.67 -0.50
C LEU A 138 53.84 -11.39 1.00
N SER A 139 54.52 -12.32 1.66
CA SER A 139 54.94 -12.25 3.06
C SER A 139 56.31 -11.60 3.21
N ALA A 140 56.46 -10.35 2.78
CA ALA A 140 57.57 -9.46 3.11
C ALA A 140 57.19 -8.01 2.74
N LEU A 141 57.69 -7.03 3.50
CA LEU A 141 57.55 -5.57 3.25
C LEU A 141 56.12 -5.01 3.33
N ILE A 142 55.65 -4.77 4.56
CA ILE A 142 55.27 -3.45 5.10
C ILE A 142 55.05 -3.63 6.62
N GLY A 143 55.59 -2.73 7.44
CA GLY A 143 55.74 -2.93 8.88
C GLY A 143 54.43 -2.90 9.67
N GLN A 144 54.36 -3.68 10.75
CA GLN A 144 53.29 -3.62 11.74
C GLN A 144 53.42 -2.38 12.65
N PRO A 145 52.32 -1.63 12.87
CA PRO A 145 52.05 -0.95 14.13
C PRO A 145 51.22 -1.88 15.04
N GLN A 146 51.52 -1.89 16.33
CA GLN A 146 50.92 -2.81 17.30
C GLN A 146 49.45 -2.47 17.62
N LEU A 147 48.63 -3.49 17.84
CA LEU A 147 47.30 -3.39 18.44
C LEU A 147 47.42 -3.17 19.96
N PRO A 148 46.82 -2.12 20.55
CA PRO A 148 46.58 -2.06 21.98
C PRO A 148 45.39 -2.94 22.34
N GLN A 149 45.60 -3.92 23.22
CA GLN A 149 44.53 -4.61 23.92
C GLN A 149 43.97 -3.69 25.01
N ASN A 150 42.67 -3.39 24.95
CA ASN A 150 41.75 -3.01 26.05
C ASN A 150 40.72 -1.96 25.58
N ALA A 151 39.51 -2.43 25.25
CA ALA A 151 38.28 -1.65 25.38
C ALA A 151 37.06 -2.60 25.28
N SER A 152 36.62 -3.11 26.43
CA SER A 152 35.23 -3.55 26.58
C SER A 152 34.28 -2.36 26.42
N SER A 153 33.01 -2.64 26.13
CA SER A 153 31.90 -1.71 25.86
C SER A 153 31.88 -1.03 24.48
N THR A 154 30.92 -1.43 23.66
CA THR A 154 30.26 -0.56 22.68
C THR A 154 28.78 -0.47 23.09
N PRO A 155 28.17 0.74 23.12
CA PRO A 155 26.90 0.92 23.81
C PRO A 155 25.70 0.58 22.92
N SER A 156 24.74 -0.15 23.50
CA SER A 156 23.35 -0.19 23.04
C SER A 156 22.76 1.22 23.04
N ARG A 157 22.08 1.62 21.96
CA ARG A 157 21.28 2.86 21.93
C ARG A 157 20.00 2.69 22.75
N SER A 158 20.09 2.89 24.06
CA SER A 158 18.93 3.11 24.93
C SER A 158 18.41 4.54 24.74
N PHE A 159 17.18 4.70 24.27
CA PHE A 159 16.47 5.98 24.37
C PHE A 159 15.97 6.16 25.80
N THR A 160 16.76 6.82 26.65
CA THR A 160 16.32 7.26 27.98
C THR A 160 15.69 8.64 27.90
N PHE A 161 14.38 8.70 28.08
CA PHE A 161 13.63 9.93 28.26
C PHE A 161 13.91 10.51 29.65
N ASN A 162 14.41 11.75 29.74
CA ASN A 162 14.70 12.40 31.02
C ASN A 162 13.60 13.42 31.36
N PRO A 163 12.76 13.21 32.39
CA PRO A 163 11.55 13.98 32.62
C PRO A 163 11.80 15.25 33.44
N SER A 164 12.50 16.22 32.85
CA SER A 164 12.67 17.54 33.48
C SER A 164 13.02 18.63 32.46
N ASP A 165 12.07 18.96 31.57
CA ASP A 165 11.99 20.31 31.00
C ASP A 165 10.56 20.67 30.53
N GLN A 166 10.08 21.80 31.05
CA GLN A 166 9.05 22.70 30.48
C GLN A 166 7.60 22.20 30.32
N VAL A 167 6.84 22.39 31.41
CA VAL A 167 5.39 22.62 31.36
C VAL A 167 5.10 23.97 30.68
N LEU A 168 4.41 23.96 29.53
CA LEU A 168 3.86 25.16 28.91
C LEU A 168 2.38 25.34 29.28
N GLN A 169 2.11 26.24 30.22
CA GLN A 169 0.76 26.75 30.49
C GLN A 169 0.46 27.97 29.62
N PHE A 170 -0.69 27.96 28.93
CA PHE A 170 -1.20 29.13 28.19
C PHE A 170 -2.26 29.88 29.03
N PRO A 171 -2.09 31.19 29.31
CA PRO A 171 -3.15 32.04 29.83
C PRO A 171 -3.97 32.68 28.68
N PRO A 172 -5.26 33.01 28.90
CA PRO A 172 -6.12 33.61 27.88
C PRO A 172 -5.93 35.14 27.78
N HIS A 173 -5.99 35.68 26.57
CA HIS A 173 -6.03 37.13 26.35
C HIS A 173 -7.35 37.59 25.72
N THR A 174 -7.98 38.56 26.40
CA THR A 174 -9.23 39.25 26.01
C THR A 174 -8.97 40.36 24.99
N LEU A 175 -9.89 40.54 24.04
CA LEU A 175 -9.85 41.60 23.02
C LEU A 175 -10.39 42.96 23.55
N SER A 176 -9.69 44.06 23.25
CA SER A 176 -10.20 45.44 23.27
C SER A 176 -9.27 46.37 22.45
N PRO A 177 -9.74 47.44 21.76
CA PRO A 177 -9.03 47.99 20.58
C PRO A 177 -8.52 49.46 20.67
N SER A 178 -7.64 49.80 19.71
CA SER A 178 -7.33 51.15 19.16
C SER A 178 -6.48 52.13 20.01
N PRO A 179 -5.90 53.23 19.44
CA PRO A 179 -5.65 53.60 18.03
C PRO A 179 -4.18 54.01 17.70
N LEU A 180 -3.89 54.25 16.41
CA LEU A 180 -2.66 54.91 15.89
C LEU A 180 -2.70 56.44 16.13
N PRO A 181 -1.55 57.17 16.19
CA PRO A 181 -1.08 57.86 14.97
C PRO A 181 0.44 58.16 14.80
N ALA A 182 0.86 58.20 13.52
CA ALA A 182 1.68 59.24 12.85
C ALA A 182 3.19 59.54 13.17
N MET A 183 3.94 59.63 12.04
CA MET A 183 5.02 60.60 11.71
C MET A 183 6.40 60.58 12.45
N ALA A 184 7.47 60.27 11.69
CA ALA A 184 8.62 61.19 11.50
C ALA A 184 9.63 60.68 10.45
N SER A 185 9.95 61.50 9.44
CA SER A 185 11.00 61.23 8.44
C SER A 185 12.30 61.99 8.75
N LYS A 186 13.48 61.39 8.55
CA LYS A 186 14.75 62.12 8.30
C LYS A 186 15.69 61.39 7.31
N PHE A 187 16.21 62.15 6.36
CA PHE A 187 17.34 61.85 5.45
C PHE A 187 18.68 61.88 6.24
N PHE A 188 19.88 61.47 5.76
CA PHE A 188 20.48 61.03 4.47
C PHE A 188 21.85 60.34 4.83
N PRO A 189 22.76 59.92 3.92
CA PRO A 189 22.69 59.57 2.49
C PRO A 189 23.34 58.19 2.16
N ALA A 190 23.39 57.82 0.87
CA ALA A 190 23.94 56.55 0.37
C ALA A 190 25.48 56.54 0.20
N VAL A 191 26.09 55.36 0.39
CA VAL A 191 27.49 55.05 0.01
C VAL A 191 27.48 53.96 -1.08
N PRO A 192 28.13 54.15 -2.24
CA PRO A 192 28.15 53.16 -3.30
C PRO A 192 29.14 52.03 -2.98
N ARG A 193 28.62 50.83 -2.70
CA ARG A 193 29.44 49.63 -2.45
C ARG A 193 29.79 48.91 -3.75
N THR A 194 30.62 49.52 -4.59
CA THR A 194 31.19 48.87 -5.77
C THR A 194 32.22 47.81 -5.36
N GLY A 195 32.10 46.59 -5.92
CA GLY A 195 33.22 45.66 -6.04
C GLY A 195 33.27 44.45 -5.09
N ARG A 196 32.33 43.49 -5.23
CA ARG A 196 32.59 42.03 -5.16
C ARG A 196 31.32 41.21 -5.39
N GLN A 197 31.11 40.74 -6.63
CA GLN A 197 30.35 39.52 -6.92
C GLN A 197 30.51 39.12 -8.42
N LEU A 198 31.70 38.63 -8.76
CA LEU A 198 31.94 37.84 -9.97
C LEU A 198 32.42 36.45 -9.54
N PHE A 199 31.51 35.69 -8.95
CA PHE A 199 31.58 34.23 -8.95
C PHE A 199 30.41 33.75 -9.81
N GLN A 200 30.73 33.20 -10.98
CA GLN A 200 29.75 32.53 -11.82
C GLN A 200 29.11 31.39 -11.00
N GLN A 201 27.80 31.44 -10.81
CA GLN A 201 27.07 30.28 -10.31
C GLN A 201 27.08 29.21 -11.41
N ILE A 202 28.01 28.27 -11.32
CA ILE A 202 27.95 27.03 -12.09
C ILE A 202 26.65 26.33 -11.67
N PRO A 203 25.70 26.06 -12.58
CA PRO A 203 24.47 25.36 -12.22
C PRO A 203 24.84 23.95 -11.75
N LYS A 204 24.70 23.68 -10.45
CA LYS A 204 24.84 22.32 -9.92
C LYS A 204 23.68 21.49 -10.42
N THR A 205 23.96 20.58 -11.35
CA THR A 205 23.00 19.59 -11.85
C THR A 205 22.39 18.86 -10.65
N GLN A 206 21.08 19.00 -10.43
CA GLN A 206 20.38 18.23 -9.39
C GLN A 206 20.25 16.77 -9.85
N PHE A 207 21.28 15.97 -9.58
CA PHE A 207 21.11 14.52 -9.54
C PHE A 207 20.21 14.18 -8.35
N ARG A 208 18.92 13.93 -8.61
CA ARG A 208 18.13 13.11 -7.71
C ARG A 208 18.62 11.67 -7.87
N PRO A 209 19.26 11.06 -6.85
CA PRO A 209 19.54 9.63 -6.94
C PRO A 209 18.19 8.90 -6.95
N PHE A 210 17.97 8.06 -7.96
CA PHE A 210 16.87 7.11 -7.93
C PHE A 210 17.14 6.11 -6.81
N SER A 211 16.52 6.33 -5.66
CA SER A 211 16.47 5.32 -4.60
C SER A 211 15.46 4.25 -5.01
N ALA A 212 15.95 3.20 -5.66
CA ALA A 212 15.20 1.96 -5.75
C ALA A 212 15.13 1.37 -4.33
N GLY A 213 14.04 1.64 -3.63
CA GLY A 213 13.75 0.99 -2.35
C GLY A 213 13.76 -0.54 -2.53
N PRO A 214 14.15 -1.32 -1.51
CA PRO A 214 14.08 -2.77 -1.59
C PRO A 214 12.63 -3.18 -1.89
N GLN A 215 12.46 -4.12 -2.81
CA GLN A 215 11.15 -4.68 -3.15
C GLN A 215 10.55 -5.29 -1.89
N ARG A 216 9.55 -4.61 -1.31
CA ARG A 216 8.77 -5.18 -0.20
C ARG A 216 7.89 -6.28 -0.79
N PHE A 217 8.14 -7.51 -0.37
CA PHE A 217 7.21 -8.61 -0.59
C PHE A 217 6.01 -8.39 0.33
N SER A 218 4.81 -8.71 -0.14
CA SER A 218 3.61 -8.73 0.70
C SER A 218 3.65 -9.96 1.60
N ASP A 219 3.27 -9.80 2.87
CA ASP A 219 3.29 -10.90 3.84
C ASP A 219 2.29 -12.01 3.50
N SER A 220 1.26 -11.70 2.69
CA SER A 220 0.42 -12.69 2.03
C SER A 220 0.54 -12.63 0.50
N LEU A 221 0.51 -13.81 -0.13
CA LEU A 221 0.55 -13.93 -1.60
C LEU A 221 -0.88 -13.89 -2.18
N ALA A 222 -1.14 -12.98 -3.12
CA ALA A 222 -2.41 -12.91 -3.86
C ALA A 222 -2.53 -13.92 -5.03
N VAL A 223 -1.58 -14.87 -5.15
CA VAL A 223 -1.55 -15.89 -6.21
C VAL A 223 -1.50 -17.28 -5.60
N HIS A 224 -2.32 -18.21 -6.12
CA HIS A 224 -2.29 -19.60 -5.71
C HIS A 224 -1.13 -20.35 -6.39
N ARG A 225 -0.50 -21.27 -5.65
CA ARG A 225 0.42 -22.28 -6.17
C ARG A 225 0.03 -23.61 -5.53
N ASN A 226 -0.15 -24.65 -6.35
CA ASN A 226 -0.54 -25.96 -5.88
C ASN A 226 0.50 -26.50 -4.87
N LYS A 227 0.08 -26.73 -3.63
CA LYS A 227 0.85 -27.43 -2.59
C LYS A 227 0.27 -28.84 -2.42
N GLY A 228 0.93 -29.71 -1.64
CA GLY A 228 0.45 -31.08 -1.40
C GLY A 228 -0.88 -31.12 -0.63
N ASP A 229 -1.06 -30.19 0.30
CA ASP A 229 -2.22 -29.95 1.16
C ASP A 229 -3.31 -29.08 0.49
N ASN A 230 -2.91 -28.12 -0.34
CA ASN A 230 -3.82 -27.16 -0.98
C ASN A 230 -3.64 -27.17 -2.51
N ASN A 231 -4.45 -27.97 -3.21
CA ASN A 231 -4.53 -28.07 -4.67
C ASN A 231 -5.93 -28.51 -5.11
N PRO A 232 -6.37 -28.23 -6.35
CA PRO A 232 -7.75 -28.48 -6.79
C PRO A 232 -8.16 -29.96 -6.93
N ASN A 233 -7.21 -30.90 -6.77
CA ASN A 233 -7.50 -32.34 -6.79
C ASN A 233 -7.86 -32.88 -5.39
N VAL A 234 -7.61 -32.12 -4.32
CA VAL A 234 -8.03 -32.50 -2.96
C VAL A 234 -9.55 -32.45 -2.88
N PRO A 235 -10.26 -33.55 -2.61
CA PRO A 235 -11.72 -33.54 -2.57
C PRO A 235 -12.22 -32.82 -1.33
N PHE A 236 -12.98 -31.73 -1.52
CA PHE A 236 -13.75 -31.08 -0.48
C PHE A 236 -15.25 -31.17 -0.80
N LYS A 237 -16.06 -31.47 0.22
CA LYS A 237 -17.53 -31.43 0.18
C LYS A 237 -18.07 -30.95 1.52
N PHE A 238 -19.20 -30.26 1.48
CA PHE A 238 -19.90 -29.85 2.69
C PHE A 238 -20.54 -31.05 3.40
N THR A 239 -20.58 -31.01 4.73
CA THR A 239 -21.34 -31.99 5.54
C THR A 239 -22.85 -31.80 5.34
N GLU A 240 -23.65 -32.84 5.59
CA GLU A 240 -25.11 -32.76 5.48
C GLU A 240 -25.74 -31.70 6.41
N GLN A 241 -25.10 -31.41 7.55
CA GLN A 241 -25.50 -30.33 8.45
C GLN A 241 -25.24 -28.95 7.82
N ASN A 242 -24.05 -28.75 7.25
CA ASN A 242 -23.68 -27.50 6.60
C ASN A 242 -24.47 -27.26 5.31
N LEU A 243 -24.84 -28.31 4.56
CA LEU A 243 -25.70 -28.18 3.39
C LEU A 243 -27.09 -27.61 3.75
N LYS A 244 -27.71 -28.07 4.85
CA LYS A 244 -28.99 -27.50 5.35
C LYS A 244 -28.85 -26.02 5.72
N LEU A 245 -27.74 -25.66 6.35
CA LEU A 245 -27.46 -24.28 6.72
C LEU A 245 -27.17 -23.39 5.48
N ILE A 246 -26.54 -23.94 4.45
CA ILE A 246 -26.39 -23.28 3.13
C ILE A 246 -27.76 -23.07 2.46
N ASP A 247 -28.66 -24.07 2.50
CA ASP A 247 -30.03 -23.92 1.97
C ASP A 247 -30.82 -22.83 2.72
N GLU A 248 -30.58 -22.63 4.01
CA GLU A 248 -31.15 -21.51 4.78
C GLU A 248 -30.53 -20.16 4.43
N ILE A 249 -29.22 -20.09 4.21
CA ILE A 249 -28.54 -18.89 3.71
C ILE A 249 -29.08 -18.50 2.33
N LEU A 250 -29.24 -19.46 1.42
CA LEU A 250 -29.72 -19.23 0.05
C LEU A 250 -31.12 -18.62 0.03
N LYS A 251 -32.02 -19.03 0.94
CA LYS A 251 -33.39 -18.48 1.08
C LYS A 251 -33.41 -16.99 1.46
N ARG A 252 -32.31 -16.42 1.99
CA ARG A 252 -32.20 -14.98 2.31
C ARG A 252 -32.06 -14.11 1.05
N TYR A 253 -31.75 -14.71 -0.10
CA TYR A 253 -31.49 -14.01 -1.35
C TYR A 253 -32.50 -14.41 -2.43
N PRO A 254 -32.88 -13.49 -3.35
CA PRO A 254 -33.69 -13.86 -4.51
C PRO A 254 -33.00 -14.94 -5.37
N PRO A 255 -33.73 -15.90 -5.96
CA PRO A 255 -33.15 -17.05 -6.65
C PRO A 255 -32.23 -16.66 -7.83
N GLN A 256 -32.56 -15.57 -8.53
CA GLN A 256 -31.73 -15.01 -9.61
C GLN A 256 -30.40 -14.39 -9.12
N TYR A 257 -30.24 -14.17 -7.81
CA TYR A 257 -29.08 -13.54 -7.20
C TYR A 257 -28.37 -14.42 -6.16
N LYS A 258 -28.46 -15.76 -6.28
CA LYS A 258 -27.76 -16.72 -5.41
C LYS A 258 -26.26 -16.44 -5.19
N LYS A 259 -25.58 -15.83 -6.17
CA LYS A 259 -24.18 -15.35 -6.04
C LYS A 259 -23.94 -14.40 -4.85
N ALA A 260 -24.96 -13.73 -4.33
CA ALA A 260 -24.86 -12.89 -3.13
C ALA A 260 -24.55 -13.69 -1.85
N ALA A 261 -24.85 -15.00 -1.84
CA ALA A 261 -24.50 -15.91 -0.76
C ALA A 261 -23.00 -16.32 -0.72
N VAL A 262 -22.16 -15.84 -1.65
CA VAL A 262 -20.75 -16.24 -1.74
C VAL A 262 -19.97 -16.02 -0.44
N MET A 263 -20.19 -14.89 0.25
CA MET A 263 -19.50 -14.59 1.50
C MET A 263 -19.90 -15.54 2.65
N PRO A 264 -21.19 -15.67 3.04
CA PRO A 264 -21.57 -16.58 4.12
C PRO A 264 -21.32 -18.06 3.79
N VAL A 265 -21.42 -18.47 2.52
CA VAL A 265 -21.14 -19.87 2.13
C VAL A 265 -19.63 -20.18 2.14
N LEU A 266 -18.77 -19.20 1.80
CA LEU A 266 -17.31 -19.31 2.01
C LEU A 266 -16.95 -19.42 3.50
N ASP A 267 -17.59 -18.62 4.36
CA ASP A 267 -17.34 -18.65 5.82
C ASP A 267 -17.71 -20.03 6.42
N VAL A 268 -18.85 -20.61 6.01
CA VAL A 268 -19.22 -21.98 6.40
C VAL A 268 -18.18 -23.01 5.90
N GLY A 269 -17.65 -22.82 4.69
CA GLY A 269 -16.57 -23.66 4.14
C GLY A 269 -15.29 -23.57 4.96
N GLN A 270 -14.89 -22.36 5.35
CA GLN A 270 -13.76 -22.11 6.22
C GLN A 270 -13.97 -22.73 7.61
N ARG A 271 -15.13 -22.52 8.25
CA ARG A 271 -15.47 -23.12 9.56
C ARG A 271 -15.43 -24.65 9.54
N GLN A 272 -15.80 -25.28 8.41
CA GLN A 272 -15.72 -26.74 8.26
C GLN A 272 -14.28 -27.25 8.04
N HIS A 273 -13.45 -26.50 7.31
CA HIS A 273 -12.11 -26.96 6.89
C HIS A 273 -10.95 -26.41 7.74
N GLY A 274 -11.22 -25.40 8.57
CA GLY A 274 -10.23 -24.60 9.29
C GLY A 274 -9.69 -23.41 8.48
N TYR A 275 -9.67 -23.50 7.15
CA TYR A 275 -9.21 -22.44 6.25
C TYR A 275 -9.89 -22.56 4.87
N THR A 276 -9.88 -21.48 4.08
CA THR A 276 -10.42 -21.44 2.73
C THR A 276 -9.40 -21.99 1.72
N SER A 277 -9.36 -23.31 1.53
CA SER A 277 -8.54 -23.96 0.49
C SER A 277 -9.11 -23.77 -0.92
N ILE A 278 -8.32 -24.01 -1.97
CA ILE A 278 -8.80 -23.84 -3.35
C ILE A 278 -9.95 -24.80 -3.68
N SER A 279 -10.01 -25.97 -3.05
CA SER A 279 -11.12 -26.91 -3.20
C SER A 279 -12.41 -26.42 -2.54
N VAL A 280 -12.31 -25.74 -1.38
CA VAL A 280 -13.46 -25.05 -0.77
C VAL A 280 -14.00 -24.00 -1.73
N MET A 281 -13.15 -23.13 -2.27
CA MET A 281 -13.55 -22.08 -3.22
C MET A 281 -14.23 -22.66 -4.47
N ASN A 282 -13.72 -23.76 -5.02
CA ASN A 282 -14.30 -24.43 -6.19
C ASN A 282 -15.66 -25.09 -5.89
N GLU A 283 -15.83 -25.70 -4.72
CA GLU A 283 -17.11 -26.29 -4.33
C GLU A 283 -18.18 -25.21 -4.08
N VAL A 284 -17.80 -24.06 -3.48
CA VAL A 284 -18.70 -22.90 -3.37
C VAL A 284 -19.06 -22.33 -4.74
N ALA A 285 -18.10 -22.22 -5.66
CA ALA A 285 -18.36 -21.80 -7.03
C ALA A 285 -19.35 -22.73 -7.76
N ARG A 286 -19.21 -24.04 -7.54
CA ARG A 286 -20.12 -25.07 -8.07
C ARG A 286 -21.52 -24.96 -7.48
N LEU A 287 -21.66 -24.79 -6.16
CA LEU A 287 -22.96 -24.66 -5.48
C LEU A 287 -23.72 -23.39 -5.89
N LEU A 288 -23.01 -22.28 -6.07
CA LEU A 288 -23.61 -20.99 -6.46
C LEU A 288 -23.73 -20.80 -7.98
N GLU A 289 -23.31 -21.79 -8.77
CA GLU A 289 -23.21 -21.76 -10.24
C GLU A 289 -22.58 -20.46 -10.77
N MET A 290 -21.44 -20.09 -10.20
CA MET A 290 -20.69 -18.90 -10.60
C MET A 290 -19.24 -19.25 -10.98
N PRO A 291 -18.57 -18.45 -11.84
CA PRO A 291 -17.19 -18.73 -12.22
C PRO A 291 -16.27 -18.73 -10.98
N PRO A 292 -15.39 -19.74 -10.79
CA PRO A 292 -14.51 -19.82 -9.62
C PRO A 292 -13.66 -18.58 -9.38
N MET A 293 -13.26 -17.88 -10.46
CA MET A 293 -12.52 -16.61 -10.36
C MET A 293 -13.23 -15.55 -9.51
N ARG A 294 -14.58 -15.50 -9.54
CA ARG A 294 -15.34 -14.55 -8.70
C ARG A 294 -15.37 -14.94 -7.22
N VAL A 295 -15.22 -16.23 -6.93
CA VAL A 295 -15.03 -16.72 -5.55
C VAL A 295 -13.59 -16.46 -5.08
N TYR A 296 -12.61 -16.62 -5.97
CA TYR A 296 -11.20 -16.29 -5.69
C TYR A 296 -11.02 -14.79 -5.40
N GLU A 297 -11.63 -13.91 -6.19
CA GLU A 297 -11.65 -12.45 -5.94
C GLU A 297 -12.13 -12.14 -4.52
N VAL A 298 -13.32 -12.64 -4.13
CA VAL A 298 -13.89 -12.46 -2.78
C VAL A 298 -12.94 -13.01 -1.69
N ALA A 299 -12.43 -14.24 -1.85
CA ALA A 299 -11.55 -14.87 -0.87
C ALA A 299 -10.15 -14.21 -0.77
N THR A 300 -9.72 -13.45 -1.78
CA THR A 300 -8.48 -12.64 -1.72
C THR A 300 -8.71 -11.21 -1.23
N PHE A 301 -9.94 -10.70 -1.34
CA PHE A 301 -10.29 -9.32 -0.99
C PHE A 301 -10.61 -9.15 0.50
N TYR A 302 -11.39 -10.07 1.09
CA TYR A 302 -11.75 -9.99 2.51
C TYR A 302 -10.73 -10.73 3.38
N THR A 303 -10.18 -10.02 4.37
CA THR A 303 -9.09 -10.49 5.24
C THR A 303 -9.46 -11.65 6.18
N MET A 304 -10.75 -11.86 6.44
CA MET A 304 -11.23 -12.99 7.25
C MET A 304 -11.03 -14.35 6.57
N TYR A 305 -10.90 -14.42 5.24
CA TYR A 305 -10.71 -15.70 4.54
C TYR A 305 -9.24 -16.13 4.58
N ASN A 306 -8.90 -17.00 5.52
CA ASN A 306 -7.56 -17.58 5.64
C ASN A 306 -7.31 -18.52 4.45
N ARG A 307 -6.36 -18.19 3.56
CA ARG A 307 -6.06 -19.00 2.36
C ARG A 307 -4.92 -20.00 2.55
N GLU A 308 -4.30 -19.99 3.72
CA GLU A 308 -3.28 -20.92 4.20
C GLU A 308 -3.74 -21.51 5.54
N PRO A 309 -3.30 -22.72 5.92
CA PRO A 309 -3.71 -23.34 7.18
C PRO A 309 -3.27 -22.52 8.38
N VAL A 310 -4.22 -22.15 9.22
CA VAL A 310 -4.02 -21.50 10.52
C VAL A 310 -4.14 -22.51 11.65
N GLY A 311 -3.57 -22.18 12.81
CA GLY A 311 -3.71 -22.97 14.03
C GLY A 311 -5.12 -22.91 14.62
N LYS A 312 -5.37 -23.79 15.59
CA LYS A 312 -6.68 -23.94 16.27
C LYS A 312 -7.23 -22.64 16.87
N TYR A 313 -6.35 -21.74 17.32
CA TYR A 313 -6.67 -20.41 17.81
C TYR A 313 -6.01 -19.36 16.92
N PHE A 314 -6.82 -18.66 16.14
CA PHE A 314 -6.40 -17.55 15.30
C PHE A 314 -6.48 -16.24 16.12
N VAL A 315 -5.32 -15.78 16.60
CA VAL A 315 -5.15 -14.63 17.50
C VAL A 315 -4.93 -13.37 16.66
N GLN A 316 -5.94 -12.50 16.66
CA GLN A 316 -6.02 -11.28 15.86
C GLN A 316 -5.95 -10.06 16.78
N LEU A 317 -4.82 -9.38 16.84
CA LEU A 317 -4.63 -8.21 17.71
C LEU A 317 -4.82 -6.90 16.96
N CYS A 318 -5.69 -6.02 17.46
CA CYS A 318 -5.89 -4.69 16.90
C CYS A 318 -4.68 -3.78 17.23
N THR A 319 -3.96 -3.30 16.21
CA THR A 319 -2.83 -2.36 16.36
C THR A 319 -3.13 -0.94 15.87
N THR A 320 -4.40 -0.64 15.57
CA THR A 320 -4.82 0.72 15.15
C THR A 320 -4.73 1.75 16.26
N THR A 321 -4.70 3.04 15.90
CA THR A 321 -4.44 4.17 16.81
C THR A 321 -5.22 4.15 18.14
N PRO A 322 -6.53 3.82 18.21
CA PRO A 322 -7.23 3.73 19.50
C PRO A 322 -6.68 2.63 20.41
N CYS A 323 -6.28 1.47 19.86
CA CYS A 323 -5.66 0.40 20.63
C CYS A 323 -4.18 0.66 20.93
N GLN A 324 -3.48 1.38 20.06
CA GLN A 324 -2.10 1.80 20.28
C GLN A 324 -1.97 2.83 21.42
N LEU A 325 -2.94 3.73 21.55
CA LEU A 325 -2.97 4.77 22.60
C LEU A 325 -3.75 4.34 23.85
N GLY A 326 -4.75 3.46 23.72
CA GLY A 326 -5.66 3.06 24.79
C GLY A 326 -5.08 2.05 25.78
N GLY A 327 -5.54 2.12 27.04
CA GLY A 327 -5.14 1.21 28.11
C GLY A 327 -3.62 1.19 28.32
N CYS A 328 -2.99 0.03 28.16
CA CYS A 328 -1.53 -0.09 28.22
C CYS A 328 -0.82 0.20 26.88
N GLY A 329 -1.55 0.31 25.78
CA GLY A 329 -1.07 0.36 24.39
C GLY A 329 -0.86 -1.03 23.78
N SER A 330 -1.39 -1.25 22.57
CA SER A 330 -1.33 -2.52 21.82
C SER A 330 0.09 -3.04 21.62
N ASP A 331 1.06 -2.16 21.43
CA ASP A 331 2.46 -2.52 21.16
C ASP A 331 3.09 -3.34 22.31
N LYS A 332 2.64 -3.13 23.55
CA LYS A 332 3.05 -3.95 24.71
C LYS A 332 2.38 -5.32 24.70
N ILE A 333 1.18 -5.44 24.14
CA ILE A 333 0.48 -6.70 23.95
C ILE A 333 1.13 -7.51 22.82
N VAL A 334 1.51 -6.87 21.69
CA VAL A 334 2.33 -7.49 20.62
C VAL A 334 3.60 -8.11 21.22
N GLN A 335 4.33 -7.34 22.02
CA GLN A 335 5.55 -7.81 22.70
C GLN A 335 5.24 -8.98 23.65
N ALA A 336 4.20 -8.88 24.47
CA ALA A 336 3.79 -9.94 25.40
C ALA A 336 3.43 -11.26 24.70
N ILE A 337 2.74 -11.21 23.55
CA ILE A 337 2.39 -12.37 22.73
C ILE A 337 3.67 -12.96 22.10
N THR A 338 4.50 -12.11 21.50
CA THR A 338 5.75 -12.50 20.83
C THR A 338 6.71 -13.20 21.79
N GLU A 339 6.90 -12.65 23.00
CA GLU A 339 7.72 -13.24 24.06
C GLU A 339 7.19 -14.59 24.58
N HIS A 340 5.87 -14.74 24.67
CA HIS A 340 5.25 -15.90 25.29
C HIS A 340 5.06 -17.08 24.33
N LEU A 341 4.74 -16.81 23.07
CA LEU A 341 4.56 -17.84 22.03
C LEU A 341 5.82 -18.08 21.19
N GLY A 342 6.80 -17.17 21.21
CA GLY A 342 8.04 -17.29 20.42
C GLY A 342 7.86 -17.06 18.92
N ILE A 343 6.72 -16.52 18.49
CA ILE A 343 6.36 -16.28 17.08
C ILE A 343 6.20 -14.79 16.77
N THR A 344 6.50 -14.42 15.53
CA THR A 344 6.21 -13.09 14.98
C THR A 344 4.79 -13.02 14.40
N PRO A 345 4.23 -11.81 14.18
CA PRO A 345 3.01 -11.64 13.40
C PRO A 345 3.08 -12.35 12.03
N GLY A 346 1.99 -12.97 11.63
CA GLY A 346 1.87 -13.76 10.39
C GLY A 346 2.38 -15.20 10.49
N HIS A 347 2.76 -15.69 11.67
CA HIS A 347 3.28 -17.07 11.84
C HIS A 347 2.43 -17.91 12.80
N THR A 348 2.61 -19.23 12.71
CA THR A 348 1.94 -20.25 13.52
C THR A 348 2.96 -20.95 14.41
N THR A 349 2.59 -21.31 15.64
CA THR A 349 3.45 -22.10 16.54
C THR A 349 3.72 -23.50 15.97
N GLU A 350 4.88 -24.09 16.31
CA GLU A 350 5.22 -25.46 15.89
C GLU A 350 4.19 -26.50 16.35
N ASP A 351 3.54 -26.25 17.50
CA ASP A 351 2.43 -27.05 18.04
C ASP A 351 1.16 -27.02 17.16
N GLY A 352 1.05 -26.13 16.17
CA GLY A 352 -0.15 -25.94 15.35
C GLY A 352 -1.35 -25.33 16.11
N LEU A 353 -1.15 -24.88 17.36
CA LEU A 353 -2.23 -24.40 18.22
C LEU A 353 -2.56 -22.91 18.02
N PHE A 354 -1.56 -22.05 17.85
CA PHE A 354 -1.77 -20.60 17.76
C PHE A 354 -1.18 -20.03 16.47
N THR A 355 -1.96 -19.19 15.79
CA THR A 355 -1.45 -18.30 14.74
C THR A 355 -1.68 -16.87 15.20
N PHE A 356 -0.64 -16.04 15.19
CA PHE A 356 -0.72 -14.64 15.60
C PHE A 356 -0.68 -13.71 14.39
N VAL A 357 -1.63 -12.79 14.27
CA VAL A 357 -1.71 -11.79 13.19
C VAL A 357 -2.09 -10.43 13.78
N GLU A 358 -1.43 -9.37 13.31
CA GLU A 358 -1.85 -8.00 13.55
C GLU A 358 -2.99 -7.64 12.58
N VAL A 359 -4.06 -7.07 13.11
CA VAL A 359 -5.25 -6.69 12.35
C VAL A 359 -5.62 -5.22 12.60
N GLU A 360 -6.45 -4.72 11.70
CA GLU A 360 -7.02 -3.37 11.77
C GLU A 360 -8.12 -3.27 12.86
N CYS A 361 -8.89 -2.19 12.83
CA CYS A 361 -9.89 -1.89 13.86
C CYS A 361 -11.01 -2.97 13.92
N LEU A 362 -11.09 -3.65 15.07
CA LEU A 362 -12.12 -4.64 15.40
C LEU A 362 -13.39 -4.04 16.07
N GLY A 363 -13.50 -2.71 16.13
CA GLY A 363 -14.72 -2.01 16.59
C GLY A 363 -14.86 -1.82 18.12
N ALA A 364 -14.16 -2.59 18.95
CA ALA A 364 -14.19 -2.48 20.41
C ALA A 364 -13.26 -1.37 20.98
N CYS A 365 -13.29 -0.18 20.39
CA CYS A 365 -12.33 0.91 20.66
C CYS A 365 -12.39 1.46 22.10
N VAL A 366 -13.54 1.42 22.76
CA VAL A 366 -13.69 1.87 24.16
C VAL A 366 -13.21 0.85 25.18
N ASN A 367 -12.90 -0.38 24.72
CA ASN A 367 -12.35 -1.50 25.47
C ASN A 367 -10.90 -1.83 25.06
N ALA A 368 -10.18 -0.80 24.60
CA ALA A 368 -8.80 -0.89 24.15
C ALA A 368 -7.80 -1.09 25.31
N PRO A 369 -6.74 -1.93 25.14
CA PRO A 369 -6.46 -2.75 23.96
C PRO A 369 -7.21 -4.09 24.00
N MET A 370 -7.50 -4.66 22.83
CA MET A 370 -8.29 -5.88 22.68
C MET A 370 -7.75 -6.81 21.60
N VAL A 371 -8.13 -8.08 21.68
CA VAL A 371 -7.76 -9.16 20.76
C VAL A 371 -9.02 -9.96 20.41
N GLN A 372 -9.13 -10.41 19.17
CA GLN A 372 -10.09 -11.43 18.77
C GLN A 372 -9.38 -12.79 18.69
N ILE A 373 -9.98 -13.83 19.26
CA ILE A 373 -9.49 -15.21 19.16
C ILE A 373 -10.62 -16.05 18.58
N ASN A 374 -10.46 -16.47 17.33
CA ASN A 374 -11.54 -17.07 16.52
C ASN A 374 -12.76 -16.13 16.44
N ASP A 375 -13.89 -16.47 17.07
CA ASP A 375 -15.10 -15.64 17.11
C ASP A 375 -15.18 -14.73 18.37
N ASP A 376 -14.36 -14.98 19.39
CA ASP A 376 -14.47 -14.37 20.72
C ASP A 376 -13.61 -13.11 20.85
N TYR A 377 -14.16 -12.03 21.43
CA TYR A 377 -13.42 -10.83 21.78
C TYR A 377 -12.95 -10.90 23.23
N TYR A 378 -11.68 -10.56 23.47
CA TYR A 378 -11.10 -10.37 24.80
C TYR A 378 -10.52 -8.97 24.89
N GLU A 379 -10.99 -8.19 25.85
CA GLU A 379 -10.84 -6.74 25.86
C GLU A 379 -10.24 -6.23 27.19
N ASP A 380 -9.89 -4.95 27.27
CA ASP A 380 -9.18 -4.33 28.40
C ASP A 380 -7.89 -5.06 28.81
N LEU A 381 -7.13 -5.51 27.82
CA LEU A 381 -5.99 -6.39 28.06
C LEU A 381 -4.81 -5.65 28.70
N THR A 382 -4.22 -6.29 29.71
CA THR A 382 -2.84 -6.04 30.15
C THR A 382 -1.90 -7.16 29.64
N PRO A 383 -0.57 -6.92 29.55
CA PRO A 383 0.40 -7.95 29.17
C PRO A 383 0.30 -9.24 29.99
N GLU A 384 -0.02 -9.13 31.28
CA GLU A 384 -0.18 -10.25 32.21
C GLU A 384 -1.48 -11.01 31.93
N SER A 385 -2.59 -10.30 31.71
CA SER A 385 -3.87 -10.91 31.34
C SER A 385 -3.79 -11.67 30.02
N MET A 386 -3.04 -11.13 29.02
CA MET A 386 -2.84 -11.79 27.73
C MET A 386 -2.01 -13.08 27.87
N LYS A 387 -0.92 -13.04 28.63
CA LYS A 387 -0.10 -14.24 28.90
C LYS A 387 -0.90 -15.31 29.66
N SER A 388 -1.74 -14.89 30.61
CA SER A 388 -2.67 -15.78 31.31
C SER A 388 -3.71 -16.41 30.37
N LEU A 389 -4.34 -15.60 29.51
CA LEU A 389 -5.32 -16.05 28.52
C LEU A 389 -4.72 -17.08 27.54
N LEU A 390 -3.53 -16.81 26.99
CA LEU A 390 -2.83 -17.75 26.09
C LEU A 390 -2.47 -19.06 26.79
N THR A 391 -2.03 -18.99 28.05
CA THR A 391 -1.74 -20.19 28.86
C THR A 391 -3.01 -21.01 29.08
N ALA A 392 -4.10 -20.39 29.52
CA ALA A 392 -5.39 -21.05 29.74
C ALA A 392 -5.97 -21.66 28.45
N LEU A 393 -5.80 -21.00 27.29
CA LEU A 393 -6.18 -21.55 25.99
C LEU A 393 -5.33 -22.77 25.62
N LYS A 394 -4.01 -22.73 25.83
CA LYS A 394 -3.12 -23.87 25.57
C LYS A 394 -3.47 -25.08 26.46
N GLU A 395 -3.68 -24.83 27.75
CA GLU A 395 -4.14 -25.84 28.71
C GLU A 395 -5.50 -26.40 28.29
N SER A 396 -6.46 -25.56 27.88
CA SER A 396 -7.78 -26.03 27.43
C SER A 396 -7.72 -26.89 26.17
N ALA A 397 -6.82 -26.60 25.22
CA ALA A 397 -6.63 -27.45 24.05
C ALA A 397 -6.12 -28.85 24.44
N THR A 398 -5.07 -28.89 25.27
CA THR A 398 -4.47 -30.14 25.76
C THR A 398 -5.46 -30.94 26.63
N ALA A 399 -6.23 -30.24 27.46
CA ALA A 399 -7.23 -30.84 28.34
C ALA A 399 -8.45 -31.35 27.56
N THR A 400 -8.84 -30.70 26.47
CA THR A 400 -9.91 -31.21 25.57
C THR A 400 -9.53 -32.58 24.99
N GLU A 401 -8.27 -32.77 24.63
CA GLU A 401 -7.75 -34.06 24.15
C GLU A 401 -7.68 -35.12 25.27
N ALA A 402 -7.50 -34.69 26.53
CA ALA A 402 -7.50 -35.53 27.72
C ALA A 402 -8.88 -35.69 28.40
N GLY A 403 -9.96 -35.12 27.85
CA GLY A 403 -11.31 -35.16 28.43
C GLY A 403 -11.51 -34.35 29.72
N GLN A 404 -10.67 -33.36 29.99
CA GLN A 404 -10.72 -32.48 31.15
C GLN A 404 -11.16 -31.06 30.79
N THR A 405 -11.95 -30.42 31.65
CA THR A 405 -12.43 -29.04 31.46
C THR A 405 -11.56 -28.03 32.20
N VAL A 406 -10.79 -27.23 31.47
CA VAL A 406 -10.03 -26.09 32.00
C VAL A 406 -10.89 -24.82 31.91
N LYS A 407 -10.80 -23.94 32.92
CA LYS A 407 -11.53 -22.67 32.96
C LYS A 407 -10.80 -21.61 32.15
N VAL A 408 -11.16 -21.46 30.88
CA VAL A 408 -10.78 -20.31 30.05
C VAL A 408 -11.52 -19.06 30.55
N PRO A 409 -10.93 -17.85 30.50
CA PRO A 409 -11.65 -16.59 30.71
C PRO A 409 -12.87 -16.48 29.79
N ALA A 410 -13.93 -15.81 30.23
CA ALA A 410 -15.08 -15.52 29.37
C ALA A 410 -14.72 -14.43 28.34
N PRO A 411 -15.34 -14.42 27.15
CA PRO A 411 -15.24 -13.31 26.21
C PRO A 411 -15.83 -12.02 26.81
N GLY A 412 -15.24 -10.89 26.47
CA GLY A 412 -15.55 -9.56 27.01
C GLY A 412 -14.35 -8.87 27.67
N PRO A 413 -14.58 -7.82 28.46
CA PRO A 413 -13.53 -7.12 29.20
C PRO A 413 -12.90 -8.02 30.27
N LEU A 414 -11.57 -8.06 30.32
CA LEU A 414 -10.81 -8.72 31.40
C LEU A 414 -10.51 -7.78 32.58
N SER A 415 -11.12 -6.59 32.60
CA SER A 415 -11.09 -5.65 33.72
C SER A 415 -12.28 -5.89 34.68
N GLY A 416 -12.56 -4.92 35.56
CA GLY A 416 -13.66 -5.00 36.52
C GLY A 416 -15.01 -4.51 36.01
N ARG A 417 -15.17 -4.31 34.69
CA ARG A 417 -16.42 -3.86 34.04
C ARG A 417 -17.05 -4.98 33.22
N ASP A 418 -18.36 -4.93 33.05
CA ASP A 418 -19.14 -5.96 32.36
C ASP A 418 -19.05 -5.82 30.83
N THR A 419 -19.11 -4.58 30.31
CA THR A 419 -19.17 -4.30 28.87
C THR A 419 -18.41 -3.02 28.50
N CYS A 420 -19.07 -2.02 27.91
CA CYS A 420 -18.50 -0.77 27.42
C CYS A 420 -18.74 0.42 28.36
N GLU A 421 -19.27 0.20 29.56
CA GLU A 421 -19.52 1.26 30.53
C GLU A 421 -18.23 1.88 31.06
N ASN A 422 -18.37 3.02 31.76
CA ASN A 422 -17.27 3.69 32.41
C ASN A 422 -16.71 2.81 33.54
N SER A 423 -15.40 2.65 33.61
CA SER A 423 -14.71 1.82 34.63
C SER A 423 -14.89 2.33 36.06
N ALA A 424 -15.39 3.55 36.25
CA ALA A 424 -15.81 4.09 37.54
C ALA A 424 -17.28 3.78 37.92
N GLY A 425 -18.00 2.99 37.10
CA GLY A 425 -19.42 2.68 37.24
C GLY A 425 -20.33 3.50 36.31
N LEU A 426 -21.63 3.19 36.32
CA LEU A 426 -22.62 3.78 35.41
C LEU A 426 -22.79 5.30 35.64
N THR A 427 -22.34 6.10 34.67
CA THR A 427 -22.52 7.57 34.65
C THR A 427 -23.77 8.03 33.91
N ASN A 428 -24.43 7.12 33.19
CA ASN A 428 -25.61 7.32 32.36
C ASN A 428 -26.41 6.00 32.31
N LEU A 429 -27.65 6.05 31.81
CA LEU A 429 -28.58 4.89 31.81
C LEU A 429 -28.82 4.28 33.21
N ILE A 430 -28.77 5.13 34.25
CA ILE A 430 -29.01 4.76 35.66
C ILE A 430 -30.52 4.60 35.93
N GLU A 431 -31.34 5.39 35.23
CA GLU A 431 -32.80 5.33 35.30
C GLU A 431 -33.34 4.10 34.53
N PRO A 432 -34.49 3.53 34.95
CA PRO A 432 -35.08 2.39 34.27
C PRO A 432 -35.43 2.71 32.81
N VAL A 433 -35.35 1.69 31.95
CA VAL A 433 -35.65 1.81 30.52
C VAL A 433 -37.07 2.34 30.30
N TRP A 434 -37.18 3.29 29.37
CA TRP A 434 -38.44 3.92 28.98
C TRP A 434 -39.44 2.90 28.42
N ASP A 435 -40.61 2.77 29.06
CA ASP A 435 -41.73 1.98 28.54
C ASP A 435 -42.74 2.89 27.81
N PRO A 436 -42.91 2.74 26.48
CA PRO A 436 -43.91 3.47 25.70
C PRO A 436 -45.33 3.39 26.29
N ALA A 437 -45.73 2.29 26.93
CA ALA A 437 -47.07 2.14 27.50
C ALA A 437 -47.33 3.03 28.74
N THR A 438 -46.26 3.53 29.38
CA THR A 438 -46.34 4.41 30.56
C THR A 438 -46.26 5.89 30.23
N MET A 439 -45.57 6.25 29.14
CA MET A 439 -45.22 7.65 28.83
C MET A 439 -45.67 8.15 27.45
N MET A 440 -46.11 7.29 26.53
CA MET A 440 -46.83 7.79 25.35
C MET A 440 -48.16 8.40 25.78
N ARG A 441 -48.52 9.52 25.16
CA ARG A 441 -49.74 10.26 25.49
C ARG A 441 -50.96 9.41 25.11
N LYS A 442 -51.84 9.14 26.09
CA LYS A 442 -52.99 8.22 25.95
C LYS A 442 -54.27 8.91 25.45
N ASP A 443 -54.16 10.18 25.08
CA ASP A 443 -55.27 11.10 24.81
C ASP A 443 -55.66 11.20 23.33
N GLY A 444 -54.94 10.53 22.41
CA GLY A 444 -55.32 10.41 20.99
C GLY A 444 -55.32 11.72 20.19
N ALA A 445 -54.94 12.85 20.81
CA ALA A 445 -55.13 14.20 20.28
C ALA A 445 -54.33 14.55 19.00
N LEU A 446 -53.51 13.63 18.50
CA LEU A 446 -52.79 13.74 17.23
C LEU A 446 -53.38 12.84 16.13
N ASP A 447 -54.15 11.81 16.48
CA ASP A 447 -54.74 10.88 15.51
C ASP A 447 -55.92 11.52 14.75
N GLU A 448 -56.61 12.49 15.37
CA GLU A 448 -57.74 13.22 14.77
C GLU A 448 -57.33 14.21 13.65
N GLN A 449 -56.03 14.50 13.47
CA GLN A 449 -55.57 15.45 12.44
C GLN A 449 -55.34 14.81 11.06
N THR A 450 -55.71 13.54 10.86
CA THR A 450 -55.50 12.81 9.60
C THR A 450 -56.80 12.18 9.07
N GLN A 451 -57.76 13.02 8.66
CA GLN A 451 -58.91 12.66 7.81
C GLN A 451 -59.09 13.67 6.67
#